data_AF-A0A938YTC8-F1
#
_entry.id   AF-A0A938YTC8-F1
#
_cell.length_a   1.000
_cell.length_b   1.000
_cell.length_c   1.000
_cell.angle_alpha   90.00
_cell.angle_beta   90.00
_cell.angle_gamma   90.00
#
_symmetry.space_group_name_H-M   'P 1'
#
loop_
_entity.id
_entity.type
_entity.pdbx_description
1 polymer ?
#
loop_
_entity_poly.entity_id
_entity_poly.type
_entity_poly.pdbx_seq_one_letter_code
_entity_poly.pdbx_strand_id
1 'polypeptide(L)'
;MSDLVRVRKWSEFKLLVKELKPDSIVYSIDQNAMSKTKELTALRFILLAQGGYHVYLDFPRGKENVMRETGIPIREDKSGVRCLTDEDVTRFIKRELGENLKVFSFWTT
;
A
#
# COMPACT_ATOMS: atom_id res chain seq x y z
N MET A 1 -5.78 -24.52 0.91
CA MET A 1 -6.65 -23.35 1.15
C MET A 1 -5.74 -22.14 1.21
N SER A 2 -5.85 -21.22 0.26
CA SER A 2 -5.10 -19.97 0.28
C SER A 2 -5.88 -18.98 1.15
N ASP A 3 -5.64 -19.02 2.45
CA ASP A 3 -6.34 -18.11 3.37
C ASP A 3 -5.85 -16.68 3.11
N LEU A 4 -6.79 -15.81 2.72
CA LEU A 4 -6.58 -14.38 2.65
C LEU A 4 -6.86 -13.80 4.03
N VAL A 5 -5.81 -13.33 4.70
CA VAL A 5 -5.87 -12.71 6.02
C VAL A 5 -5.85 -11.21 5.85
N ARG A 6 -6.93 -10.55 6.25
CA ARG A 6 -6.99 -9.09 6.29
C ARG A 6 -6.31 -8.57 7.56
N VAL A 7 -5.26 -7.79 7.39
CA VAL A 7 -4.55 -7.07 8.47
C VAL A 7 -5.13 -5.67 8.58
N ARG A 8 -5.59 -5.28 9.77
CA ARG A 8 -6.37 -4.04 9.95
C ARG A 8 -5.54 -2.82 10.32
N LYS A 9 -4.36 -3.03 10.93
CA LYS A 9 -3.50 -1.95 11.40
C LYS A 9 -2.12 -2.03 10.78
N TRP A 10 -1.54 -0.87 10.49
CA TRP A 10 -0.17 -0.79 9.98
C TRP A 10 0.83 -1.44 10.94
N SER A 11 0.66 -1.22 12.25
CA SER A 11 1.54 -1.79 13.28
C SER A 11 1.56 -3.32 13.25
N GLU A 12 0.40 -3.96 13.03
CA GLU A 12 0.28 -5.42 12.94
C GLU A 12 0.97 -5.93 11.67
N PHE A 13 0.82 -5.21 10.55
CA PHE A 13 1.48 -5.55 9.30
C PHE A 13 3.01 -5.47 9.44
N LYS A 14 3.54 -4.44 10.13
CA LYS A 14 4.98 -4.32 10.42
C LYS A 14 5.52 -5.50 11.24
N LEU A 15 4.76 -5.96 12.24
CA LEU A 15 5.14 -7.13 13.03
C LEU A 15 5.20 -8.39 12.16
N LEU A 16 4.20 -8.62 11.31
CA LEU A 16 4.19 -9.75 10.37
C LEU A 16 5.40 -9.76 9.45
N VAL A 17 5.76 -8.61 8.87
CA VAL A 17 6.96 -8.51 8.00
C VAL A 17 8.24 -8.84 8.78
N LYS A 18 8.34 -8.37 10.03
CA LYS A 18 9.50 -8.64 10.89
C LYS A 18 9.62 -10.12 11.27
N GLU A 19 8.50 -10.77 11.58
CA GLU A 19 8.45 -12.17 12.01
C GLU A 19 8.67 -13.13 10.84
N LEU A 20 7.99 -12.87 9.72
CA LEU A 20 7.98 -13.76 8.56
C LEU A 20 9.17 -13.55 7.62
N LYS A 21 9.87 -12.40 7.73
CA LYS A 21 11.06 -12.03 6.95
C LYS A 21 10.92 -12.36 5.45
N PRO A 22 9.90 -11.81 4.78
CA PRO A 22 9.67 -12.09 3.37
C PRO A 22 10.78 -11.51 2.49
N ASP A 23 10.99 -12.11 1.33
CA ASP A 23 11.90 -11.57 0.31
C ASP A 23 11.30 -10.36 -0.43
N SER A 24 9.97 -10.24 -0.44
CA SER A 24 9.27 -9.19 -1.18
C SER A 24 7.91 -8.81 -0.61
N ILE A 25 7.47 -7.61 -0.96
CA ILE A 25 6.10 -7.11 -0.77
C ILE A 25 5.56 -6.63 -2.12
N VAL A 26 4.28 -6.92 -2.35
CA VAL A 26 3.53 -6.42 -3.50
C VAL A 26 2.60 -5.31 -3.02
N TYR A 27 2.37 -4.30 -3.85
CA TYR A 27 1.40 -3.25 -3.56
C TYR A 27 0.54 -2.88 -4.76
N SER A 28 -0.63 -2.31 -4.50
CA SER A 28 -1.45 -1.64 -5.52
C SER A 28 -1.93 -0.29 -5.02
N ILE A 29 -1.95 0.69 -5.94
CA ILE A 29 -2.55 2.00 -5.70
C ILE A 29 -3.93 1.96 -6.35
N ASP A 30 -4.98 1.84 -5.53
CA ASP A 30 -6.33 1.60 -5.99
C ASP A 30 -7.01 2.96 -6.27
N GLN A 31 -7.43 3.18 -7.52
CA GLN A 31 -8.17 4.37 -7.95
C GLN A 31 -9.60 4.01 -8.37
N ASN A 32 -10.55 4.92 -8.12
CA ASN A 32 -11.90 4.77 -8.61
C ASN A 32 -11.96 5.10 -10.11
N ALA A 33 -11.88 4.08 -10.96
CA ALA A 33 -11.96 4.22 -12.42
C ALA A 33 -13.30 4.82 -12.91
N MET A 34 -14.37 4.71 -12.11
CA MET A 34 -15.68 5.26 -12.44
C MET A 34 -15.82 6.74 -12.07
N SER A 35 -14.86 7.29 -11.31
CA SER A 35 -14.81 8.72 -11.00
C SER A 35 -14.13 9.50 -12.12
N LYS A 36 -14.70 10.66 -12.48
CA LYS A 36 -14.07 11.61 -13.42
C LYS A 36 -12.68 12.04 -12.97
N THR A 37 -12.42 12.05 -11.67
CA THR A 37 -11.14 12.47 -11.08
C THR A 37 -10.20 11.32 -10.78
N LYS A 38 -10.58 10.06 -11.11
CA LYS A 38 -9.80 8.85 -10.74
C LYS A 38 -9.32 8.87 -9.29
N GLU A 39 -10.25 9.20 -8.40
CA GLU A 39 -9.94 9.45 -6.99
C GLU A 39 -9.17 8.27 -6.38
N LEU A 40 -8.04 8.56 -5.73
CA LEU A 40 -7.30 7.57 -4.94
C LEU A 40 -8.21 7.04 -3.84
N THR A 41 -8.48 5.74 -3.88
CA THR A 41 -9.38 5.07 -2.93
C THR A 41 -8.62 4.36 -1.81
N ALA A 42 -7.55 3.65 -2.14
CA ALA A 42 -6.77 2.91 -1.16
C ALA A 42 -5.33 2.66 -1.64
N LEU A 43 -4.45 2.40 -0.68
CA LEU A 43 -3.17 1.76 -0.88
C LEU A 43 -3.24 0.36 -0.28
N ARG A 44 -2.93 -0.65 -1.08
CA ARG A 44 -2.94 -2.05 -0.66
C ARG A 44 -1.53 -2.57 -0.56
N PHE A 45 -1.18 -3.18 0.57
CA PHE A 45 0.02 -4.00 0.70
C PHE A 45 -0.36 -5.46 0.80
N ILE A 46 0.33 -6.30 0.03
CA ILE A 46 0.10 -7.74 -0.07
C ILE A 46 1.41 -8.42 0.28
N LEU A 47 1.37 -9.19 1.37
CA LEU A 47 2.47 -10.03 1.82
C LEU A 47 2.12 -11.49 1.55
N LEU A 48 2.89 -12.14 0.69
CA LEU A 48 2.80 -13.57 0.47
C LEU A 48 3.77 -14.27 1.43
N ALA A 49 3.23 -15.05 2.36
CA ALA A 49 4.04 -15.77 3.35
C ALA A 49 3.32 -17.03 3.84
N GLN A 50 4.07 -18.10 4.13
CA GLN A 50 3.58 -19.35 4.72
C GLN A 50 2.36 -19.97 4.01
N GLY A 51 2.24 -19.79 2.69
CA GLY A 51 1.13 -20.35 1.90
C GLY A 51 -0.17 -19.54 1.92
N GLY A 52 -0.17 -18.33 2.49
CA GLY A 52 -1.32 -17.43 2.55
C GLY A 52 -0.99 -15.99 2.13
N TYR A 53 -2.04 -15.19 1.95
CA TYR A 53 -1.95 -13.77 1.62
C TYR A 53 -2.34 -12.92 2.82
N HIS A 54 -1.43 -12.06 3.29
CA HIS A 54 -1.72 -11.06 4.31
C HIS A 54 -1.91 -9.71 3.62
N VAL A 55 -3.13 -9.17 3.67
CA VAL A 55 -3.51 -7.96 2.94
C VAL A 55 -3.81 -6.85 3.92
N TYR A 56 -3.06 -5.75 3.81
CA TYR A 56 -3.31 -4.52 4.53
C TYR A 56 -3.81 -3.44 3.55
N LEU A 57 -4.76 -2.63 4.01
CA LEU A 57 -5.32 -1.50 3.26
C LEU A 57 -5.18 -0.23 4.08
N ASP A 58 -4.61 0.79 3.47
CA ASP A 58 -4.67 2.17 3.97
C ASP A 58 -5.55 3.02 3.06
N PHE A 59 -6.19 4.02 3.63
CA PHE A 59 -7.13 4.89 2.94
C PHE A 59 -6.73 6.35 3.15
N PRO A 60 -7.10 7.26 2.24
CA PRO A 60 -6.94 8.69 2.49
C PRO A 60 -7.60 9.13 3.81
N ARG A 61 -6.99 10.11 4.48
CA ARG A 61 -7.56 10.76 5.67
C ARG A 61 -8.53 11.87 5.24
N GLY A 62 -9.74 11.47 4.87
CA GLY A 62 -10.77 12.41 4.42
C GLY A 62 -10.26 13.32 3.29
N LYS A 63 -10.34 14.64 3.51
CA LYS A 63 -9.87 15.66 2.56
C LYS A 63 -8.40 16.04 2.72
N GLU A 64 -7.69 15.52 3.73
CA GLU A 64 -6.28 15.81 3.91
C GLU A 64 -5.45 15.09 2.84
N ASN A 65 -4.38 15.73 2.37
CA ASN A 65 -3.47 15.15 1.37
C ASN A 65 -2.45 14.20 2.03
N VAL A 66 -2.97 13.23 2.78
CA VAL A 66 -2.19 12.21 3.49
C VAL A 66 -2.98 10.91 3.66
N MET A 67 -2.27 9.79 3.60
CA MET A 67 -2.80 8.47 3.96
C MET A 67 -3.03 8.34 5.47
N ARG A 68 -4.08 7.64 5.89
CA ARG A 68 -4.59 7.71 7.26
C ARG A 68 -3.67 7.09 8.30
N GLU A 69 -3.09 5.93 7.99
CA GLU A 69 -2.25 5.18 8.92
C GLU A 69 -0.77 5.23 8.56
N THR A 70 -0.43 5.09 7.29
CA THR A 70 0.96 5.12 6.80
C THR A 70 1.52 6.54 6.79
N GLY A 71 0.66 7.56 6.74
CA GLY A 71 1.09 8.95 6.70
C GLY A 71 1.79 9.35 5.40
N ILE A 72 1.71 8.53 4.34
CA ILE A 72 2.30 8.86 3.05
C ILE A 72 1.58 10.11 2.49
N PRO A 73 2.32 11.17 2.09
CA PRO A 73 1.71 12.33 1.47
C PRO A 73 1.02 11.96 0.15
N ILE A 74 -0.22 12.43 -0.02
CA ILE A 74 -0.96 12.33 -1.28
C ILE A 74 -0.65 13.58 -2.09
N ARG A 75 -0.19 13.41 -3.33
CA ARG A 75 0.15 14.51 -4.23
C ARG A 75 -1.04 14.85 -5.12
N GLU A 76 -1.02 16.03 -5.74
CA GLU A 76 -1.91 16.38 -6.84
C GLU A 76 -1.09 16.46 -8.12
N ASP A 77 -1.57 15.81 -9.18
CA ASP A 77 -0.97 15.92 -10.50
C ASP A 77 -1.35 17.25 -11.19
N LYS A 78 -0.86 17.45 -12.42
CA LYS A 78 -1.15 18.67 -13.19
C LYS A 78 -2.64 18.90 -13.49
N SER A 79 -3.45 17.85 -13.38
CA SER A 79 -4.90 17.88 -13.59
C SER A 79 -5.67 18.02 -12.28
N GLY A 80 -4.99 18.19 -11.14
CA GLY A 80 -5.59 18.24 -9.81
C GLY A 80 -6.03 16.87 -9.28
N VAL A 81 -5.57 15.78 -9.90
CA VAL A 81 -5.91 14.42 -9.46
C VAL A 81 -5.01 14.01 -8.30
N ARG A 82 -5.64 13.60 -7.20
CA ARG A 82 -4.96 13.09 -6.01
C ARG A 82 -4.35 11.71 -6.30
N CYS A 83 -3.04 11.56 -6.13
CA CYS A 83 -2.32 10.34 -6.45
C CYS A 83 -1.17 10.04 -5.47
N LEU A 84 -0.80 8.76 -5.43
CA LEU A 84 0.49 8.30 -4.92
C LEU A 84 1.34 7.89 -6.12
N THR A 85 2.65 8.07 -6.02
CA THR A 85 3.59 7.53 -7.00
C THR A 85 4.23 6.24 -6.49
N ASP A 86 4.71 5.41 -7.42
CA ASP A 86 5.49 4.22 -7.08
C ASP A 86 6.72 4.56 -6.23
N GLU A 87 7.31 5.73 -6.45
CA GLU A 87 8.43 6.22 -5.65
C GLU A 87 8.02 6.53 -4.21
N ASP A 88 6.87 7.19 -4.01
CA ASP A 88 6.35 7.49 -2.67
C ASP A 88 6.15 6.20 -1.86
N VAL A 89 5.54 5.19 -2.48
CA VAL A 89 5.27 3.90 -1.84
C VAL A 89 6.56 3.12 -1.58
N THR A 90 7.45 3.04 -2.56
CA THR A 90 8.71 2.30 -2.44
C THR A 90 9.60 2.89 -1.36
N ARG A 91 9.72 4.23 -1.33
CA ARG A 91 10.49 4.95 -0.31
C ARG A 91 9.91 4.73 1.07
N PHE A 92 8.59 4.78 1.22
CA PHE A 92 7.92 4.51 2.48
C PHE A 92 8.20 3.09 2.99
N ILE A 93 8.03 2.08 2.13
CA ILE A 93 8.25 0.68 2.49
C ILE A 93 9.70 0.44 2.92
N LYS A 94 10.67 0.93 2.15
CA LYS A 94 12.09 0.77 2.48
C LYS A 94 12.45 1.42 3.81
N ARG A 95 11.90 2.61 4.08
CA ARG A 95 12.08 3.31 5.36
C ARG A 95 11.49 2.54 6.54
N GLU A 96 10.27 2.03 6.42
CA GLU A 96 9.57 1.40 7.55
C GLU A 96 9.94 -0.07 7.78
N LEU A 97 10.29 -0.79 6.71
CA LEU A 97 10.42 -2.25 6.71
C LEU A 97 11.83 -2.74 6.33
N GLY A 98 12.69 -1.86 5.79
CA GLY A 98 14.09 -2.14 5.48
C GLY A 98 14.42 -2.10 3.99
N GLU A 99 15.65 -1.67 3.68
CA GLU A 99 16.14 -1.43 2.32
C GLU A 99 16.27 -2.69 1.45
N ASN A 100 16.47 -3.86 2.07
CA ASN A 100 16.70 -5.11 1.36
C ASN A 100 15.41 -5.76 0.82
N LEU A 101 14.25 -5.25 1.21
CA LEU A 101 12.97 -5.81 0.81
C LEU A 101 12.67 -5.43 -0.65
N LYS A 102 12.38 -6.42 -1.49
CA LYS A 102 11.96 -6.15 -2.87
C LYS A 102 10.52 -5.66 -2.86
N VAL A 103 10.24 -4.60 -3.62
CA VAL A 103 8.91 -3.97 -3.68
C VAL A 103 8.41 -4.00 -5.11
N PHE A 104 7.23 -4.57 -5.34
CA PHE A 104 6.65 -4.70 -6.67
C PHE A 104 5.26 -4.04 -6.74
N SER A 105 5.03 -3.21 -7.74
CA SER A 105 3.68 -2.72 -8.06
C SER A 105 2.90 -3.80 -8.81
N PHE A 106 1.64 -3.96 -8.45
CA PHE A 106 0.67 -4.81 -9.11
C PHE A 106 -0.40 -3.93 -9.76
N TRP A 107 -0.50 -4.01 -11.08
CA TRP A 107 -1.50 -3.32 -11.88
C TRP A 107 -2.39 -4.37 -12.56
N THR A 108 -3.69 -4.30 -12.34
CA THR A 108 -4.66 -5.03 -13.19
C THR A 108 -4.92 -4.16 -14.41
N THR A 109 -4.58 -4.67 -15.60
CA THR A 109 -4.78 -4.01 -16.89
C THR A 109 -6.26 -3.93 -17.27
#